data_AF-A0A3D0S123-F1
#
_entry.id   AF-A0A3D0S123-F1
#
_cell.length_a   1.000
_cell.length_b   1.000
_cell.length_c   1.000
_cell.angle_alpha   90.00
_cell.angle_beta   90.00
_cell.angle_gamma   90.00
#
_symmetry.space_group_name_H-M   'P 1'
#
loop_
_entity.id
_entity.type
_entity.pdbx_description
1 polymer ?
#
loop_
_entity_poly.entity_id
_entity_poly.type
_entity_poly.pdbx_seq_one_letter_code
_entity_poly.pdbx_strand_id
1 'polypeptide(L)'
;AGGLNATLVVTMTLDTLMGGLKAAQLDTGQTISASLARRMACEAGIIPAVLGGKSEVLDLGRSRRFHSRAQRIVKLLESGGCQVDGCDAPPGLTHMHHKIEWSLGGRTDMDNTIMICGPHHARAHDPTYHLKPIPGDKFTFQGRT
;
A
#
# COMPACT_ATOMS: atom_id res chain seq x y z
N ALA A 1 26.43 2.02 16.42
CA ALA A 1 25.09 2.63 16.53
C ALA A 1 24.41 2.48 15.15
N GLY A 2 23.44 1.58 15.02
CA GLY A 2 22.82 1.20 13.75
C GLY A 2 21.48 1.90 13.55
N GLY A 3 21.41 2.87 12.64
CA GLY A 3 20.18 3.54 12.26
C GLY A 3 19.49 2.76 11.13
N LEU A 4 18.24 2.35 11.35
CA LEU A 4 17.39 1.73 10.34
C LEU A 4 17.01 2.75 9.27
N ASN A 5 17.13 2.36 8.00
CA ASN A 5 16.64 3.13 6.86
C ASN A 5 15.12 3.28 6.98
N ALA A 6 14.64 4.46 7.36
CA ALA A 6 13.21 4.78 7.37
C ALA A 6 12.73 5.03 5.93
N THR A 7 11.75 4.26 5.46
CA THR A 7 11.08 4.54 4.17
C THR A 7 9.84 5.38 4.46
N LEU A 8 9.87 6.65 4.09
CA LEU A 8 8.72 7.56 4.18
C LEU A 8 7.96 7.59 2.87
N VAL A 9 6.65 7.32 2.93
CA VAL A 9 5.76 7.46 1.77
C VAL A 9 4.82 8.63 2.03
N VAL A 10 4.92 9.66 1.21
CA VAL A 10 4.19 10.92 1.38
C VAL A 10 3.06 11.01 0.36
N THR A 11 1.81 10.97 0.83
CA THR A 11 0.60 11.18 0.02
C THR A 11 0.19 12.65 0.05
N MET A 12 0.67 13.47 -0.87
CA MET A 12 0.11 14.81 -1.06
C MET A 12 0.12 15.20 -2.54
N THR A 13 -0.84 16.04 -2.94
CA THR A 13 -0.90 16.60 -4.29
C THR A 13 0.23 17.62 -4.49
N LEU A 14 0.65 17.84 -5.75
CA LEU A 14 1.67 18.83 -6.11
C LEU A 14 1.31 20.23 -5.58
N ASP A 15 0.03 20.63 -5.70
CA ASP A 15 -0.47 21.89 -5.14
C ASP A 15 -0.38 21.95 -3.61
N THR A 16 -0.60 20.84 -2.89
CA THR A 16 -0.46 20.78 -1.43
C THR A 16 1.01 20.84 -1.00
N LEU A 17 1.92 20.30 -1.82
CA LEU A 17 3.36 20.37 -1.60
C LEU A 17 3.89 21.80 -1.85
N MET A 18 3.35 22.47 -2.86
CA MET A 18 3.75 23.83 -3.29
C MET A 18 3.04 24.94 -2.50
N GLY A 19 1.82 24.70 -2.01
CA GLY A 19 0.95 25.67 -1.37
C GLY A 19 0.65 25.34 0.10
N GLY A 20 1.42 25.94 1.01
CA GLY A 20 1.04 26.28 2.38
C GLY A 20 0.27 25.27 3.25
N LEU A 21 0.95 24.77 4.30
CA LEU A 21 0.36 24.45 5.62
C LEU A 21 -0.66 23.29 5.75
N LYS A 22 -0.52 22.17 5.04
CA LYS A 22 -1.19 20.92 5.45
C LYS A 22 -0.19 19.85 5.90
N ALA A 23 -0.42 19.28 7.08
CA ALA A 23 0.46 18.33 7.75
C ALA A 23 0.56 17.00 6.96
N ALA A 24 1.75 16.41 6.93
CA ALA A 24 1.98 15.08 6.36
C ALA A 24 1.81 14.03 7.47
N GLN A 25 1.26 12.85 7.16
CA GLN A 25 1.09 11.77 8.13
C GLN A 25 2.13 10.68 7.88
N LEU A 26 2.74 10.19 8.97
CA LEU A 26 3.67 9.06 8.97
C LEU A 26 2.91 7.74 8.91
N ASP A 27 3.61 6.65 8.57
CA ASP A 27 3.10 5.27 8.64
C ASP A 27 2.72 4.83 10.08
N THR A 28 3.21 5.58 11.08
CA THR A 28 2.85 5.46 12.50
C THR A 28 1.56 6.20 12.88
N GLY A 29 0.93 6.92 11.95
CA GLY A 29 -0.26 7.75 12.19
C GLY A 29 0.03 9.16 12.75
N GLN A 30 1.28 9.46 13.10
CA GLN A 30 1.72 10.78 13.58
C GLN A 30 1.71 11.81 12.46
N THR A 31 1.23 13.03 12.76
CA THR A 31 1.27 14.16 11.84
C THR A 31 2.53 15.01 12.04
N ILE A 32 3.22 15.29 10.95
CA ILE A 32 4.39 16.18 10.89
C ILE A 32 4.12 17.38 10.01
N SER A 33 4.85 18.48 10.23
CA SER A 33 4.74 19.64 9.35
C SER A 33 5.24 19.31 7.94
N ALA A 34 4.67 19.94 6.92
CA ALA A 34 5.15 19.80 5.54
C ALA A 34 6.63 20.20 5.41
N SER A 35 7.10 21.16 6.22
CA SER A 35 8.50 21.59 6.28
C SER A 35 9.41 20.49 6.82
N LEU A 36 9.01 19.81 7.89
CA LEU A 36 9.75 18.66 8.43
C LEU A 36 9.75 17.50 7.43
N ALA A 37 8.62 17.22 6.79
CA ALA A 37 8.52 16.18 5.77
C ALA A 37 9.49 16.44 4.60
N ARG A 38 9.55 17.68 4.08
CA ARG A 38 10.49 18.07 3.01
C ARG A 38 11.94 17.95 3.44
N ARG A 39 12.27 18.34 4.67
CA ARG A 39 13.63 18.23 5.21
C ARG A 39 14.07 16.78 5.33
N MET A 40 13.24 15.93 5.91
CA MET A 40 13.49 14.49 6.04
C MET A 40 13.62 13.83 4.66
N ALA A 41 12.78 14.21 3.70
CA ALA A 41 12.83 13.70 2.33
C ALA A 41 14.14 14.09 1.62
N CYS A 42 14.59 15.35 1.76
CA CYS A 42 15.87 15.82 1.23
C CYS A 42 17.07 15.09 1.87
N GLU A 43 17.08 14.97 3.21
CA GLU A 43 18.14 14.27 3.95
C GLU A 43 18.19 12.76 3.63
N ALA A 44 17.05 12.15 3.30
CA ALA A 44 16.95 10.75 2.88
C ALA A 44 17.19 10.52 1.38
N GLY A 45 17.44 11.58 0.58
CA GLY A 45 17.55 11.48 -0.88
C GLY A 45 16.24 11.12 -1.58
N ILE A 46 15.11 11.23 -0.87
CA ILE A 46 13.76 11.02 -1.38
C ILE A 46 13.29 12.34 -1.98
N ILE A 47 13.59 12.55 -3.25
CA ILE A 47 12.91 13.59 -4.04
C ILE A 47 11.44 13.14 -4.17
N PRO A 48 10.43 14.00 -3.90
CA PRO A 48 9.02 13.62 -4.02
C PRO A 48 8.81 12.94 -5.37
N ALA A 49 8.21 11.74 -5.33
CA ALA A 49 8.20 10.75 -6.42
C ALA A 49 7.58 11.19 -7.76
N VAL A 50 7.28 12.47 -7.95
CA VAL A 50 6.48 13.01 -9.05
C VAL A 50 7.19 14.11 -9.87
N LEU A 51 8.51 14.29 -9.76
CA LEU A 51 9.25 15.11 -10.73
C LEU A 51 10.52 14.41 -11.21
N GLY A 52 10.45 13.78 -12.40
CA GLY A 52 11.63 13.41 -13.21
C GLY A 52 12.13 11.95 -13.16
N GLY A 53 11.46 11.04 -12.45
CA GLY A 53 11.80 9.61 -12.45
C GLY A 53 11.32 8.86 -13.69
N LYS A 54 11.94 7.71 -14.02
CA LYS A 54 11.43 6.81 -15.06
C LYS A 54 10.10 6.19 -14.60
N SER A 55 9.16 6.01 -15.52
CA SER A 55 7.92 5.28 -15.26
C SER A 55 8.21 3.85 -14.82
N GLU A 56 7.52 3.38 -13.78
CA GLU A 56 7.59 1.99 -13.32
C GLU A 56 6.40 1.20 -13.89
N VAL A 57 6.65 -0.05 -14.29
CA VAL A 57 5.59 -0.95 -14.76
C VAL A 57 4.83 -1.47 -13.54
N LEU A 58 3.55 -1.12 -13.44
CA LEU A 58 2.68 -1.54 -12.35
C LEU A 58 1.83 -2.78 -12.68
N ASP A 59 1.77 -3.17 -13.95
CA ASP A 59 1.08 -4.38 -14.40
C ASP A 59 2.10 -5.38 -14.97
N LEU A 60 2.49 -6.35 -14.14
CA LEU A 60 3.54 -7.32 -14.45
C LEU A 60 2.99 -8.58 -15.13
N GLY A 61 1.67 -8.71 -15.19
CA GLY A 61 0.93 -9.86 -15.70
C GLY A 61 1.37 -11.15 -15.01
N ARG A 62 1.83 -12.11 -15.82
CA ARG A 62 2.30 -13.41 -15.37
C ARG A 62 3.83 -13.55 -15.34
N SER A 63 4.56 -12.49 -15.73
CA SER A 63 6.03 -12.51 -15.79
C SER A 63 6.68 -12.64 -14.41
N ARG A 64 5.98 -12.20 -13.35
CA ARG A 64 6.44 -12.24 -11.96
C ARG A 64 5.31 -12.65 -11.05
N ARG A 65 5.63 -13.53 -10.09
CA ARG A 65 4.70 -13.95 -9.04
C ARG A 65 4.52 -12.91 -7.95
N PHE A 66 5.61 -12.26 -7.53
CA PHE A 66 5.59 -11.32 -6.40
C PHE A 66 5.50 -9.88 -6.87
N HIS A 67 4.72 -9.08 -6.14
CA HIS A 67 4.58 -7.66 -6.36
C HIS A 67 5.92 -6.91 -6.20
N SER A 68 6.07 -5.83 -6.96
CA SER A 68 7.23 -4.95 -6.90
C SER A 68 7.12 -3.95 -5.74
N ARG A 69 8.24 -3.32 -5.39
CA ARG A 69 8.26 -2.20 -4.43
C ARG A 69 7.39 -1.03 -4.91
N ALA A 70 7.38 -0.74 -6.22
CA ALA A 70 6.56 0.31 -6.81
C ALA A 70 5.07 0.01 -6.62
N GLN A 71 4.62 -1.21 -6.92
CA GLN A 71 3.24 -1.64 -6.67
C GLN A 71 2.88 -1.52 -5.18
N ARG A 72 3.79 -1.92 -4.27
CA ARG A 72 3.56 -1.78 -2.82
C ARG A 72 3.34 -0.34 -2.41
N ILE A 73 4.19 0.57 -2.89
CA ILE A 73 4.06 2.00 -2.59
C ILE A 73 2.69 2.49 -3.05
N VAL A 74 2.31 2.28 -4.31
CA VAL A 74 1.02 2.74 -4.84
C VAL A 74 -0.15 2.16 -4.05
N LYS A 75 -0.15 0.84 -3.79
CA LYS A 75 -1.26 0.18 -3.07
C LYS A 75 -1.37 0.62 -1.61
N LEU A 76 -0.26 0.94 -0.95
CA LEU A 76 -0.29 1.53 0.40
C LEU A 76 -1.02 2.88 0.42
N LEU A 77 -0.82 3.72 -0.62
CA LEU A 77 -1.48 5.02 -0.72
C LEU A 77 -2.96 4.91 -1.04
N GLU A 78 -3.33 3.94 -1.89
CA GLU A 78 -4.74 3.70 -2.26
C GLU A 78 -5.54 3.11 -1.11
N SER A 79 -4.97 2.13 -0.39
CA SER A 79 -5.72 1.32 0.58
C SER A 79 -5.90 2.00 1.94
N GLY A 80 -4.93 2.83 2.37
CA GLY A 80 -4.94 3.44 3.70
C GLY A 80 -4.89 2.45 4.89
N GLY A 81 -4.72 1.14 4.63
CA GLY A 81 -4.71 0.10 5.66
C GLY A 81 -5.24 -1.23 5.15
N CYS A 82 -5.65 -2.10 6.07
CA CYS A 82 -6.29 -3.36 5.71
C CYS A 82 -7.62 -3.10 4.99
N GLN A 83 -7.83 -3.74 3.85
CA GLN A 83 -9.04 -3.60 3.05
C GLN A 83 -10.18 -4.54 3.51
N VAL A 84 -9.97 -5.37 4.53
CA VAL A 84 -11.06 -6.14 5.14
C VAL A 84 -11.95 -5.21 5.97
N ASP A 85 -13.25 -5.34 5.80
CA ASP A 85 -14.28 -4.54 6.47
C ASP A 85 -14.16 -4.63 8.00
N GLY A 86 -14.31 -3.50 8.67
CA GLY A 86 -14.14 -3.38 10.12
C GLY A 86 -12.71 -3.57 10.66
N CYS A 87 -11.68 -3.63 9.80
CA CYS A 87 -10.29 -3.77 10.23
C CYS A 87 -9.53 -2.45 10.14
N ASP A 88 -9.02 -1.98 11.28
CA ASP A 88 -8.27 -0.72 11.39
C ASP A 88 -6.74 -0.92 11.35
N ALA A 89 -6.26 -2.07 10.88
CA ALA A 89 -4.83 -2.33 10.81
C ALA A 89 -4.15 -1.33 9.84
N PRO A 90 -3.12 -0.60 10.28
CA PRO A 90 -2.49 0.46 9.50
C PRO A 90 -1.70 -0.11 8.31
N PRO A 91 -1.41 0.70 7.27
CA PRO A 91 -0.70 0.27 6.06
C PRO A 91 0.60 -0.49 6.34
N GLY A 92 1.38 -0.06 7.35
CA GLY A 92 2.64 -0.70 7.73
C GLY A 92 2.51 -2.17 8.16
N LEU A 93 1.33 -2.61 8.61
CA LEU A 93 1.06 -3.99 9.05
C LEU A 93 0.38 -4.85 7.97
N THR A 94 0.33 -4.36 6.73
CA THR A 94 -0.33 -5.05 5.62
C THR A 94 0.63 -5.66 4.62
N HIS A 95 0.16 -6.74 4.00
CA HIS A 95 0.81 -7.46 2.90
C HIS A 95 -0.02 -7.30 1.63
N MET A 96 0.67 -7.30 0.48
CA MET A 96 0.02 -7.35 -0.82
C MET A 96 -0.50 -8.76 -1.05
N HIS A 97 -1.75 -8.87 -1.47
CA HIS A 97 -2.42 -10.14 -1.73
C HIS A 97 -3.12 -10.08 -3.08
N HIS A 98 -3.08 -11.18 -3.84
CA HIS A 98 -3.82 -11.28 -5.09
C HIS A 98 -5.29 -11.59 -4.81
N LYS A 99 -6.24 -10.90 -5.45
CA LYS A 99 -7.68 -11.20 -5.33
C LYS A 99 -8.01 -12.56 -5.94
N ILE A 100 -7.49 -12.80 -7.14
CA ILE A 100 -7.39 -14.12 -7.75
C ILE A 100 -5.97 -14.61 -7.50
N GLU A 101 -5.82 -15.70 -6.75
CA GLU A 101 -4.51 -16.25 -6.43
C GLU A 101 -3.64 -16.48 -7.67
N TRP A 102 -2.34 -16.22 -7.54
CA TRP A 102 -1.40 -16.47 -8.64
C TRP A 102 -1.35 -17.96 -9.02
N SER A 103 -1.49 -18.89 -8.08
CA SER A 103 -1.62 -20.35 -8.32
C SER A 103 -2.80 -20.68 -9.24
N LEU A 104 -3.88 -19.89 -9.17
CA LEU A 104 -5.12 -20.08 -9.93
C LEU A 104 -5.17 -19.25 -11.21
N GLY A 105 -4.02 -18.75 -11.68
CA GLY A 105 -3.91 -17.98 -12.92
C GLY A 105 -4.04 -16.46 -12.73
N GLY A 106 -4.14 -15.98 -11.49
CA GLY A 106 -4.14 -14.55 -11.18
C GLY A 106 -2.89 -13.82 -11.70
N ARG A 107 -3.07 -12.56 -12.05
CA ARG A 107 -2.01 -11.67 -12.57
C ARG A 107 -1.47 -10.78 -11.46
N THR A 108 -0.19 -10.42 -11.53
CA THR A 108 0.46 -9.49 -10.60
C THR A 108 0.30 -8.06 -11.12
N ASP A 109 -0.96 -7.64 -11.23
CA ASP A 109 -1.42 -6.36 -11.74
C ASP A 109 -2.14 -5.60 -10.62
N MET A 110 -2.18 -4.26 -10.69
CA MET A 110 -2.72 -3.45 -9.60
C MET A 110 -4.21 -3.70 -9.38
N ASP A 111 -4.94 -3.99 -10.45
CA ASP A 111 -6.37 -4.31 -10.42
C ASP A 111 -6.67 -5.64 -9.75
N ASN A 112 -5.73 -6.59 -9.69
CA ASN A 112 -5.87 -7.89 -9.02
C ASN A 112 -5.22 -7.88 -7.62
N THR A 113 -4.92 -6.70 -7.07
CA THR A 113 -4.12 -6.58 -5.85
C THR A 113 -4.86 -5.83 -4.74
N ILE A 114 -4.75 -6.33 -3.51
CA ILE A 114 -5.29 -5.72 -2.28
C ILE A 114 -4.26 -5.72 -1.15
N MET A 115 -4.48 -4.88 -0.14
CA MET A 115 -3.69 -4.85 1.11
C MET A 115 -4.49 -5.47 2.26
N ILE A 116 -3.94 -6.49 2.90
CA ILE A 116 -4.56 -7.15 4.06
C ILE A 116 -3.52 -7.41 5.16
N CYS A 117 -3.93 -7.31 6.43
CA CYS A 117 -3.03 -7.54 7.56
C CYS A 117 -2.65 -9.03 7.70
N GLY A 118 -1.60 -9.34 8.48
CA GLY A 118 -1.13 -10.71 8.69
C GLY A 118 -2.24 -11.74 9.02
N PRO A 119 -3.11 -11.49 10.02
CA PRO A 119 -4.23 -12.38 10.35
C PRO A 119 -5.21 -12.60 9.19
N HIS A 120 -5.58 -11.54 8.47
CA HIS A 120 -6.48 -11.66 7.31
C HIS A 120 -5.79 -12.28 6.10
N HIS A 121 -4.48 -12.08 5.95
CA HIS A 121 -3.69 -12.78 4.94
C HIS A 121 -3.70 -14.29 5.19
N ALA A 122 -3.53 -14.73 6.44
CA ALA A 122 -3.66 -16.15 6.80
C ALA A 122 -5.06 -16.69 6.49
N ARG A 123 -6.12 -15.95 6.86
CA ARG A 123 -7.51 -16.34 6.56
C ARG A 123 -7.83 -16.37 5.06
N ALA A 124 -7.18 -15.54 4.25
CA ALA A 124 -7.36 -15.55 2.80
C ALA A 124 -6.81 -16.83 2.13
N HIS A 125 -5.82 -17.46 2.74
CA HIS A 125 -5.31 -18.78 2.31
C HIS A 125 -6.03 -19.96 2.97
N ASP A 126 -7.00 -19.70 3.85
CA ASP A 126 -7.79 -20.74 4.49
C ASP A 126 -8.83 -21.29 3.48
N PRO A 127 -8.82 -22.60 3.17
CA PRO A 127 -9.74 -23.20 2.22
C PRO A 127 -11.21 -23.12 2.69
N THR A 128 -11.49 -22.81 3.95
CA THR A 128 -12.85 -22.68 4.47
C THR A 128 -13.49 -21.30 4.22
N TYR A 129 -12.73 -20.32 3.72
CA TYR A 129 -13.24 -18.97 3.46
C TYR A 129 -12.98 -18.47 2.04
N HIS A 130 -13.94 -17.73 1.49
CA HIS A 130 -13.77 -16.86 0.32
C HIS A 130 -13.65 -15.40 0.75
N LEU A 131 -12.65 -14.70 0.24
CA LEU A 131 -12.60 -13.24 0.31
C LEU A 131 -13.48 -12.64 -0.80
N LYS A 132 -14.47 -11.84 -0.40
CA LYS A 132 -15.48 -11.27 -1.31
C LYS A 132 -15.42 -9.74 -1.30
N PRO A 133 -15.44 -9.06 -2.46
CA PRO A 133 -15.52 -7.61 -2.51
C PRO A 133 -16.88 -7.10 -2.02
N ILE A 134 -16.87 -5.94 -1.39
CA ILE A 134 -18.04 -5.16 -0.98
C ILE A 134 -17.84 -3.69 -1.43
N PRO A 135 -18.87 -2.81 -1.36
CA PRO A 135 -18.71 -1.40 -1.73
C PRO A 135 -17.57 -0.70 -0.97
N GLY A 136 -16.97 0.31 -1.60
CA GLY A 136 -15.93 1.15 -0.97
C GLY A 136 -14.51 0.58 -1.00
N ASP A 137 -14.18 -0.27 -1.98
CA ASP A 137 -12.88 -0.94 -2.13
C ASP A 137 -12.48 -1.76 -0.88
N LYS A 138 -13.50 -2.34 -0.23
CA LYS A 138 -13.39 -3.21 0.95
C LYS A 138 -13.76 -4.65 0.62
N PHE A 139 -13.42 -5.56 1.53
CA PHE A 139 -13.62 -6.99 1.39
C PHE A 139 -14.15 -7.60 2.68
N THR A 140 -14.87 -8.71 2.57
CA THR A 140 -15.31 -9.51 3.71
C THR A 140 -15.03 -10.99 3.48
N PHE A 141 -14.99 -11.78 4.54
CA PHE A 141 -14.84 -13.23 4.46
C PHE A 141 -16.21 -13.91 4.51
N GLN A 142 -16.47 -14.79 3.57
CA GLN A 142 -17.65 -15.65 3.53
C GLN A 142 -17.22 -17.11 3.65
N GLY A 143 -17.87 -17.91 4.51
CA GLY A 143 -17.58 -19.34 4.62
C GLY A 143 -17.91 -20.08 3.31
N ARG A 144 -17.08 -21.05 2.93
CA ARG A 144 -17.37 -22.00 1.86
C ARG A 144 -18.31 -23.07 2.42
N THR A 145 -19.58 -23.06 2.04
CA THR A 145 -20.53 -24.17 2.29
C THR A 145 -20.34 -25.28 1.29
#